data_AF-A0A353FKW5-F1
#
_entry.id   AF-A0A353FKW5-F1
#
_cell.length_a   1.000
_cell.length_b   1.000
_cell.length_c   1.000
_cell.angle_alpha   90.00
_cell.angle_beta   90.00
_cell.angle_gamma   90.00
#
_symmetry.space_group_name_H-M   'P 1'
#
loop_
_entity.id
_entity.type
_entity.pdbx_description
1 polymer ?
#
loop_
_entity_poly.entity_id
_entity_poly.type
_entity_poly.pdbx_seq_one_letter_code
_entity_poly.pdbx_strand_id
1 'polypeptide(L)'
;VDAAEAREVGRAAVRAAIGDEYASGSIAIRRIEGETYASDTFVTPLDTVAKYTKDMPDEFLLGDQGVTSAFRDYAMPLTGGIESMVDLSLNEI
;
A
#
# COMPACT_ATOMS: atom_id res chain seq x y z
N VAL A 1 4.69 -7.84 -6.81
CA VAL A 1 3.40 -7.41 -6.21
C VAL A 1 2.93 -6.14 -6.90
N ASP A 2 3.70 -5.04 -6.81
CA ASP A 2 3.43 -3.76 -7.49
C ASP A 2 2.92 -3.87 -8.95
N ALA A 3 3.68 -4.52 -9.84
CA ALA A 3 3.29 -4.66 -11.25
C ALA A 3 1.96 -5.40 -11.48
N ALA A 4 1.61 -6.35 -10.60
CA ALA A 4 0.35 -7.07 -10.68
C ALA A 4 -0.81 -6.20 -10.18
N GLU A 5 -0.61 -5.50 -9.06
CA GLU A 5 -1.58 -4.56 -8.49
C GLU A 5 -1.86 -3.41 -9.46
N ALA A 6 -0.83 -2.80 -10.05
CA ALA A 6 -0.97 -1.74 -11.05
C ALA A 6 -1.79 -2.19 -12.27
N ARG A 7 -1.60 -3.44 -12.72
CA ARG A 7 -2.38 -4.01 -13.81
C ARG A 7 -3.85 -4.18 -13.42
N GLU A 8 -4.12 -4.62 -12.20
CA GLU A 8 -5.48 -4.83 -11.72
C GLU A 8 -6.20 -3.51 -11.47
N VAL A 9 -5.51 -2.49 -10.97
CA VAL A 9 -6.01 -1.10 -10.87
C VAL A 9 -6.49 -0.59 -12.23
N GLY A 10 -5.70 -0.78 -13.29
CA GLY A 10 -6.12 -0.40 -14.64
C GLY A 10 -7.37 -1.13 -15.14
N ARG A 11 -7.48 -2.44 -14.85
CA ARG A 11 -8.67 -3.23 -15.19
C ARG A 11 -9.90 -2.80 -14.40
N ALA A 12 -9.74 -2.54 -13.10
CA ALA A 12 -10.79 -2.03 -12.24
C ALA A 12 -11.29 -0.65 -12.71
N ALA A 13 -10.37 0.23 -13.16
CA ALA A 13 -10.72 1.54 -13.70
C ALA A 13 -11.60 1.42 -14.96
N VAL A 14 -11.22 0.55 -15.90
CA VAL A 14 -12.05 0.32 -17.10
C VAL A 14 -13.42 -0.24 -16.73
N ARG A 15 -13.48 -1.24 -15.83
CA ARG A 15 -14.75 -1.80 -15.35
C ARG A 15 -15.66 -0.76 -14.70
N ALA A 16 -15.09 0.11 -13.85
CA ALA A 16 -15.85 1.17 -13.21
C ALA A 16 -16.34 2.22 -14.23
N ALA A 17 -15.53 2.56 -15.23
CA ALA A 17 -15.87 3.56 -16.24
C ALA A 17 -16.95 3.09 -17.24
N ILE A 18 -17.03 1.80 -17.53
CA ILE A 18 -18.09 1.24 -18.39
C ILE A 18 -19.36 0.87 -17.61
N GLY A 19 -19.29 0.85 -16.28
CA GLY A 19 -20.43 0.63 -15.42
C GLY A 19 -21.18 1.94 -15.19
N ASP A 20 -22.51 1.88 -15.10
CA ASP A 20 -23.35 3.05 -14.84
C ASP A 20 -23.39 3.46 -13.35
N GLU A 21 -22.58 2.82 -12.50
CA GLU A 21 -22.58 3.01 -11.04
C GLU A 21 -21.84 4.28 -10.60
N TYR A 22 -20.79 4.70 -11.34
CA TYR A 22 -19.91 5.79 -10.93
C TYR A 22 -19.82 6.88 -11.99
N ALA A 23 -20.17 8.12 -11.64
CA ALA A 23 -19.99 9.28 -12.51
C ALA A 23 -18.53 9.79 -12.52
N SER A 24 -17.80 9.60 -11.41
CA SER A 24 -16.37 9.90 -11.28
C SER A 24 -15.78 9.16 -10.07
N GLY A 25 -14.46 8.98 -10.04
CA GLY A 25 -13.77 8.33 -8.93
C GLY A 25 -12.31 8.01 -9.25
N SER A 26 -11.59 7.57 -8.24
CA SER A 26 -10.25 6.98 -8.37
C SER A 26 -10.29 5.52 -7.93
N ILE A 27 -9.46 4.68 -8.54
CA ILE A 27 -9.27 3.31 -8.04
C ILE A 27 -8.21 3.33 -6.95
N ALA A 28 -8.59 2.85 -5.77
CA ALA A 28 -7.71 2.69 -4.63
C ALA A 28 -7.47 1.21 -4.34
N ILE A 29 -6.32 0.91 -3.74
CA ILE A 29 -5.95 -0.43 -3.28
C ILE A 29 -6.20 -0.49 -1.77
N ARG A 30 -6.88 -1.56 -1.32
CA ARG A 30 -7.09 -1.86 0.10
C ARG A 30 -6.44 -3.20 0.43
N ARG A 31 -5.62 -3.23 1.47
CA ARG A 31 -5.11 -4.49 2.05
C ARG A 31 -6.28 -5.27 2.66
N ILE A 32 -6.35 -6.56 2.37
CA ILE A 32 -7.29 -7.50 2.96
C ILE A 32 -6.68 -8.03 4.26
N GLU A 33 -7.47 -8.10 5.32
CA GLU A 33 -7.05 -8.71 6.58
C GLU A 33 -6.82 -10.22 6.42
N GLY A 34 -5.72 -10.73 6.95
CA GLY A 34 -5.37 -12.14 6.87
C GLY A 34 -3.90 -12.39 7.23
N GLU A 35 -3.55 -13.67 7.38
CA GLU A 35 -2.18 -14.10 7.71
C GLU A 35 -1.18 -13.82 6.57
N THR A 36 -1.66 -13.84 5.32
CA THR A 36 -0.86 -13.56 4.12
C THR A 36 -1.30 -12.26 3.47
N TYR A 37 -0.34 -11.48 2.96
CA TYR A 37 -0.65 -10.26 2.23
C TYR A 37 -1.56 -10.53 1.02
N ALA A 38 -2.70 -9.86 1.00
CA ALA A 38 -3.61 -9.80 -0.12
C ALA A 38 -4.21 -8.38 -0.22
N SER A 39 -4.66 -8.02 -1.41
CA SER A 39 -5.21 -6.69 -1.69
C SER A 39 -6.40 -6.78 -2.63
N ASP A 40 -7.34 -5.84 -2.48
CA ASP A 40 -8.46 -5.64 -3.39
C ASP A 40 -8.49 -4.19 -3.90
N THR A 41 -9.22 -3.96 -5.00
CA THR A 41 -9.44 -2.63 -5.56
C THR A 41 -10.86 -2.15 -5.29
N PHE A 42 -11.02 -0.86 -5.03
CA PHE A 42 -12.33 -0.23 -4.88
C PHE A 42 -12.33 1.17 -5.47
N VAL A 43 -13.52 1.70 -5.80
CA VAL A 43 -13.68 3.09 -6.25
C VAL A 43 -13.79 4.00 -5.04
N THR A 44 -12.96 5.04 -4.96
CA THR A 44 -13.04 6.11 -3.96
C THR A 44 -13.41 7.44 -4.61
N PRO A 45 -14.23 8.29 -3.96
CA PRO A 45 -14.54 9.63 -4.47
C PRO A 45 -13.29 10.51 -4.62
N LEU A 46 -13.24 11.36 -5.65
CA LEU A 46 -12.05 12.17 -5.96
C LEU A 46 -11.73 13.22 -4.88
N ASP A 47 -12.74 13.74 -4.18
CA ASP A 47 -12.57 14.68 -3.09
C ASP A 47 -11.88 14.07 -1.86
N THR A 48 -12.04 12.76 -1.63
CA THR A 48 -11.37 12.04 -0.53
C THR A 48 -9.86 11.85 -0.74
N VAL A 49 -9.39 11.97 -1.98
CA VAL A 49 -7.96 11.82 -2.33
C VAL A 49 -7.33 13.15 -2.72
N ALA A 50 -8.11 14.10 -3.22
CA ALA A 50 -7.62 15.41 -3.62
C ALA A 50 -7.12 16.19 -2.39
N LYS A 51 -5.85 16.62 -2.42
CA LYS A 51 -5.19 17.41 -1.37
C LYS A 51 -4.90 16.67 -0.05
N TYR A 52 -5.19 15.37 0.02
CA TYR A 52 -4.85 14.55 1.19
C TYR A 52 -3.60 13.74 0.92
N THR A 53 -2.71 13.70 1.91
CA THR A 53 -1.52 12.87 1.92
C THR A 53 -1.66 11.84 3.03
N LYS A 54 -1.21 10.60 2.78
CA LYS A 54 -1.11 9.59 3.84
C LYS A 54 0.18 9.87 4.63
N ASP A 55 0.02 10.38 5.84
CA ASP A 55 1.13 10.56 6.76
C ASP A 55 1.71 9.21 7.21
N MET A 56 3.01 9.19 7.46
CA MET A 56 3.67 8.03 8.03
C MET A 56 3.28 7.92 9.51
N PRO A 57 2.71 6.80 9.97
CA PRO A 57 2.38 6.61 11.38
C PRO A 57 3.60 6.72 12.29
N ASP A 58 3.45 7.32 13.47
CA ASP A 58 4.54 7.44 14.45
C ASP A 58 5.08 6.07 14.89
N GLU A 59 4.23 5.04 14.95
CA GLU A 59 4.61 3.66 15.25
C GLU A 59 5.56 3.04 14.22
N PHE A 60 5.70 3.65 13.04
CA PHE A 60 6.65 3.22 12.02
C PHE A 60 8.04 3.84 12.20
N LEU A 61 8.18 4.87 13.02
CA LEU A 61 9.41 5.63 13.20
C LEU A 61 10.23 5.11 14.39
N LEU A 62 11.54 4.94 14.19
CA LEU A 62 12.49 4.55 15.24
C LEU A 62 13.60 5.60 15.35
N GLY A 63 13.46 6.51 16.30
CA GLY A 63 14.37 7.65 16.46
C GLY A 63 14.37 8.55 15.20
N ASP A 64 15.50 9.19 14.94
CA ASP A 64 15.59 10.16 13.84
C ASP A 64 15.85 9.52 12.46
N GLN A 65 16.40 8.31 12.43
CA GLN A 65 16.99 7.71 11.22
C GLN A 65 16.52 6.27 10.94
N GLY A 66 15.56 5.77 11.71
CA GLY A 66 15.17 4.37 11.71
C GLY A 66 13.68 4.16 11.47
N VAL A 67 13.36 2.90 11.14
CA VAL A 67 11.97 2.41 11.07
C VAL A 67 11.80 1.21 11.99
N THR A 68 10.62 1.08 12.56
CA THR A 68 10.29 -0.05 13.45
C THR A 68 10.00 -1.33 12.66
N SER A 69 9.84 -2.45 13.37
CA SER A 69 9.33 -3.69 12.77
C SER A 69 7.94 -3.52 12.15
N ALA A 70 7.09 -2.67 12.72
CA ALA A 70 5.75 -2.42 12.19
C ALA A 70 5.79 -1.86 10.76
N PHE A 71 6.75 -0.98 10.46
CA PHE A 71 6.96 -0.52 9.08
C PHE A 71 7.42 -1.67 8.16
N ARG A 72 8.35 -2.51 8.65
CA ARG A 72 8.88 -3.63 7.88
C ARG A 72 7.77 -4.63 7.55
N ASP A 73 6.94 -4.99 8.53
CA ASP A 73 5.79 -5.88 8.35
C ASP A 73 4.75 -5.29 7.37
N TYR A 74 4.59 -3.96 7.38
CA TYR A 74 3.77 -3.26 6.41
C TYR A 74 4.38 -3.29 5.00
N ALA A 75 5.65 -2.91 4.83
CA ALA A 75 6.26 -2.66 3.53
C ALA A 75 6.75 -3.95 2.83
N MET A 76 7.28 -4.91 3.58
CA MET A 76 7.97 -6.08 3.04
C MET A 76 7.14 -6.87 2.02
N PRO A 77 5.85 -7.15 2.24
CA PRO A 77 5.05 -7.87 1.24
C PRO A 77 4.91 -7.12 -0.09
N LEU A 78 4.92 -5.79 -0.09
CA LEU A 78 4.76 -4.95 -1.28
C LEU A 78 5.96 -5.08 -2.24
N THR A 79 7.13 -5.39 -1.68
CA THR A 79 8.40 -5.50 -2.41
C THR A 79 8.47 -6.74 -3.31
N GLY A 80 7.59 -7.73 -3.10
CA GLY A 80 7.67 -9.01 -3.79
C GLY A 80 8.81 -9.92 -3.31
N GLY A 81 9.29 -9.72 -2.08
CA GLY A 81 10.28 -10.60 -1.44
C GLY A 81 11.73 -10.16 -1.66
N ILE A 82 12.01 -8.86 -1.63
CA ILE A 82 13.41 -8.41 -1.58
C ILE A 82 14.04 -8.91 -0.29
N GLU A 83 15.29 -9.36 -0.32
CA GLU A 83 16.03 -9.66 0.90
C GLU A 83 16.68 -8.39 1.44
N SER A 84 16.61 -8.19 2.77
CA SER A 84 17.29 -7.07 3.41
C SER A 84 18.80 -7.26 3.30
N MET A 85 19.48 -6.31 2.67
CA MET A 85 20.92 -6.41 2.46
C MET A 85 21.71 -6.32 3.79
N VAL A 86 21.26 -5.49 4.73
CA VAL A 86 21.85 -5.31 6.07
C VAL A 86 20.74 -4.91 7.04
N ASP A 87 20.67 -5.57 8.20
CA ASP A 87 19.84 -5.11 9.33
C ASP A 87 20.72 -4.66 10.50
N LEU A 88 20.78 -3.36 10.72
CA LEU A 88 21.61 -2.75 11.75
C LEU A 88 21.13 -3.06 13.18
N SER A 89 19.87 -3.47 13.37
CA SER A 89 19.40 -3.93 14.69
C SER A 89 19.91 -5.31 15.08
N LEU A 90 20.48 -6.08 14.14
CA LEU A 90 21.15 -7.35 14.42
C LEU A 90 22.64 -7.18 14.75
N ASN A 91 23.13 -5.94 14.78
CA ASN A 91 24.54 -5.60 14.87
C ASN A 91 24.93 -4.92 16.20
N GLU A 92 24.08 -5.04 17.24
CA GLU A 92 24.45 -4.60 18.59
C GLU A 92 25.62 -5.46 19.12
N ILE A 93 26.80 -4.82 19.22
CA ILE A 93 27.97 -5.24 20.00
C ILE A 93 28.00 -4.39 21.27
#